data_AF-A0A957Z6H8-F1
#
_entry.id   AF-A0A957Z6H8-F1
#
_cell.length_a   1.000
_cell.length_b   1.000
_cell.length_c   1.000
_cell.angle_alpha   90.00
_cell.angle_beta   90.00
_cell.angle_gamma   90.00
#
_symmetry.space_group_name_H-M   'P 1'
#
loop_
_entity.id
_entity.type
_entity.pdbx_description
1 polymer ?
#
loop_
_entity_poly.entity_id
_entity_poly.type
_entity_poly.pdbx_seq_one_letter_code
_entity_poly.pdbx_strand_id
1 'polypeptide(L)'
;DYTQEDFTQGGQRYDLIFDTVGNRSVAEYRQVLAPQGRFVTTTFLPALALRGPWLARRGGPSMQNMMAKPDRDDLAFLAGLLEDRRLAPVIDRCYPLDETADALRYVGAGHARGKVIVVPEGADGSAPTAAHAIAEPGDRP
;
A
#
# COMPACT_ATOMS: atom_id res chain seq x y z
N ASP A 1 11.02 -1.45 10.94
CA ASP A 1 9.81 -1.52 11.76
C ASP A 1 9.35 -0.09 12.03
N TYR A 2 8.15 0.30 11.57
CA TYR A 2 7.66 1.68 11.75
C TYR A 2 7.35 2.01 13.21
N THR A 3 7.33 1.01 14.10
CA THR A 3 7.12 1.21 15.54
C THR A 3 8.40 1.60 16.30
N GLN A 4 9.57 1.49 15.66
CA GLN A 4 10.85 1.68 16.33
C GLN A 4 11.54 3.00 16.00
N GLU A 5 11.32 3.55 14.80
CA GLU A 5 11.97 4.79 14.37
C GLU A 5 10.97 5.74 13.73
N ASP A 6 10.99 7.00 14.19
CA ASP A 6 10.33 8.07 13.46
C ASP A 6 11.22 8.50 12.29
N PHE A 7 10.87 8.04 11.08
CA PHE A 7 11.58 8.36 9.84
C PHE A 7 11.67 9.86 9.55
N THR A 8 10.87 10.71 10.23
CA THR A 8 10.94 12.16 10.09
C THR A 8 12.09 12.80 10.88
N GLN A 9 12.66 12.08 11.85
CA GLN A 9 13.69 12.58 12.77
C GLN A 9 15.13 12.20 12.36
N GLY A 10 15.31 11.21 11.50
CA GLY A 10 16.62 10.63 11.16
C GLY A 10 17.52 11.45 10.23
N GLY A 11 17.20 12.71 9.93
CA GLY A 11 17.98 13.58 9.03
C GLY A 11 17.95 13.17 7.54
N GLN A 12 17.62 11.92 7.24
CA GLN A 12 17.48 11.38 5.90
C GLN A 12 16.44 12.17 5.07
N ARG A 13 16.71 12.26 3.76
CA ARG A 13 15.80 12.82 2.77
C ARG A 13 15.42 11.74 1.77
N TYR A 14 14.17 11.76 1.32
CA TYR A 14 13.60 10.74 0.43
C TYR A 14 13.24 11.34 -0.93
N ASP A 15 13.57 10.63 -1.99
CA ASP A 15 13.15 10.99 -3.35
C ASP A 15 11.69 10.62 -3.62
N LEU A 16 11.17 9.61 -2.92
CA LEU A 16 9.77 9.18 -3.00
C LEU A 16 9.27 8.76 -1.63
N ILE A 17 8.11 9.26 -1.24
CA ILE A 17 7.31 8.75 -0.13
C ILE A 17 5.96 8.30 -0.70
N PHE A 18 5.65 7.03 -0.52
CA PHE A 18 4.38 6.43 -0.89
C PHE A 18 3.59 6.10 0.39
N ASP A 19 2.55 6.89 0.67
CA ASP A 19 1.75 6.78 1.88
C ASP A 19 0.43 6.04 1.62
N THR A 20 0.13 5.08 2.50
CA THR A 20 -1.13 4.32 2.47
C THR A 20 -1.89 4.40 3.79
N VAL A 21 -1.41 5.18 4.76
CA VAL A 21 -1.94 5.22 6.12
C VAL A 21 -2.53 6.60 6.43
N GLY A 22 -1.92 7.69 5.95
CA GLY A 22 -2.42 9.05 6.14
C GLY A 22 -2.38 9.54 7.59
N ASN A 23 -1.47 9.01 8.42
CA ASN A 23 -1.39 9.31 9.86
C ASN A 23 -0.48 10.50 10.23
N ARG A 24 0.10 11.21 9.25
CA ARG A 24 0.97 12.38 9.46
C ARG A 24 0.55 13.56 8.61
N SER A 25 1.00 14.75 9.00
CA SER A 25 0.70 15.98 8.29
C SER A 25 1.50 16.10 6.98
N VAL A 26 0.95 16.82 6.01
CA VAL A 26 1.63 17.16 4.75
C VAL A 26 2.95 17.91 5.00
N ALA A 27 3.04 18.69 6.08
CA ALA A 27 4.25 19.42 6.43
C ALA A 27 5.39 18.49 6.88
N GLU A 28 5.08 17.48 7.71
CA GLU A 28 6.05 16.47 8.16
C GLU A 28 6.62 15.69 6.97
N TYR A 29 5.76 15.22 6.06
CA TYR A 29 6.22 14.54 4.84
C TYR A 29 7.10 15.45 3.98
N ARG A 30 6.73 16.72 3.83
CA ARG A 30 7.48 17.68 3.03
C ARG A 30 8.87 17.95 3.59
N GLN A 31 9.03 17.97 4.91
CA GLN A 31 10.31 18.25 5.57
C GLN A 31 11.37 17.19 5.28
N VAL A 32 10.94 15.94 5.08
CA VAL A 32 11.84 14.81 4.84
C VAL A 32 11.92 14.39 3.37
N LEU A 33 11.25 15.09 2.46
CA LEU A 33 11.47 14.90 1.03
C LEU A 33 12.71 15.66 0.55
N ALA A 34 13.43 15.05 -0.39
CA ALA A 34 14.44 15.74 -1.17
C ALA A 34 13.82 16.93 -1.92
N PRO A 35 14.60 17.95 -2.33
CA PRO A 35 14.08 19.13 -3.03
C PRO A 35 13.25 18.81 -4.29
N GLN A 36 13.58 17.71 -5.00
CA GLN A 36 12.86 17.21 -6.17
C GLN A 36 12.03 15.95 -5.87
N GLY A 37 11.88 15.62 -4.59
CA GLY A 37 11.18 14.43 -4.15
C GLY A 37 9.69 14.46 -4.46
N ARG A 38 9.06 13.29 -4.39
CA ARG A 38 7.64 13.10 -4.67
C ARG A 38 6.95 12.46 -3.46
N PHE A 39 5.83 13.04 -3.06
CA PHE A 39 4.89 12.42 -2.13
C PHE A 39 3.65 12.00 -2.89
N VAL A 40 3.28 10.74 -2.73
CA VAL A 40 2.08 10.15 -3.32
C VAL A 40 1.34 9.42 -2.20
N THR A 41 0.06 9.74 -1.99
CA THR A 41 -0.76 9.03 -1.00
C THR A 41 -1.98 8.41 -1.63
N THR A 42 -2.32 7.18 -1.26
CA THR A 42 -3.61 6.55 -1.61
C THR A 42 -4.72 6.98 -0.65
N THR A 43 -4.36 7.57 0.49
CA THR A 43 -5.31 8.10 1.46
C THR A 43 -5.68 9.52 1.05
N PHE A 44 -6.99 9.82 1.03
CA PHE A 44 -7.41 11.19 0.71
C PHE A 44 -7.02 12.14 1.85
N LEU A 45 -6.02 12.99 1.62
CA LEU A 45 -5.63 14.07 2.54
C LEU A 45 -6.24 15.40 2.08
N PRO A 46 -7.29 15.92 2.76
CA PRO A 46 -7.97 17.15 2.34
C PRO A 46 -7.03 18.35 2.35
N ALA A 47 -6.09 18.39 3.29
CA ALA A 47 -5.08 19.45 3.38
C ALA A 47 -4.24 19.57 2.09
N LEU A 48 -3.97 18.45 1.42
CA LEU A 48 -3.22 18.44 0.17
C LEU A 48 -4.07 18.93 -1.01
N ALA A 49 -5.37 18.59 -1.03
CA ALA A 49 -6.30 19.10 -2.03
C ALA A 49 -6.52 20.62 -1.90
N LEU A 50 -6.66 21.12 -0.66
CA LEU A 50 -6.91 22.54 -0.39
C LEU A 50 -5.65 23.42 -0.50
N ARG A 51 -4.48 22.90 -0.08
CA ARG A 51 -3.23 23.68 -0.03
C ARG A 51 -2.25 23.36 -1.17
N GLY A 52 -2.55 22.38 -2.01
CA GLY A 52 -1.70 21.92 -3.12
C GLY A 52 -1.20 23.03 -4.04
N PRO A 53 -2.08 23.90 -4.58
CA PRO A 53 -1.65 24.97 -5.48
C PRO A 53 -0.68 25.97 -4.85
N TRP A 54 -0.84 26.25 -3.55
CA TRP A 54 0.05 27.15 -2.81
C TRP A 54 1.39 26.47 -2.49
N LEU A 55 1.37 25.19 -2.13
CA LEU A 55 2.59 24.39 -1.94
C LEU A 55 3.42 24.29 -3.22
N ALA A 56 2.77 24.08 -4.37
CA ALA A 56 3.43 24.02 -5.67
C ALA A 56 4.12 25.36 -6.03
N ARG A 57 3.47 26.48 -5.72
CA ARG A 57 4.02 27.84 -5.96
C ARG A 57 5.25 28.17 -5.12
N ARG A 58 5.45 27.51 -3.97
CA ARG A 58 6.63 27.69 -3.13
C ARG A 58 7.86 26.92 -3.61
N GLY A 59 7.78 26.21 -4.74
CA GLY A 59 8.82 25.30 -5.21
C GLY A 59 8.97 24.08 -4.29
N GLY A 60 9.98 23.25 -4.53
CA GLY A 60 10.25 22.06 -3.71
C GLY A 60 9.47 20.80 -4.15
N PRO A 61 9.34 19.79 -3.27
CA PRO A 61 8.86 18.46 -3.66
C PRO A 61 7.40 18.48 -4.13
N SER A 62 7.10 17.63 -5.12
CA SER A 62 5.75 17.39 -5.62
C SER A 62 4.97 16.55 -4.62
N MET A 63 3.69 16.89 -4.40
CA MET A 63 2.85 16.20 -3.43
C MET A 63 1.44 16.02 -4.01
N GLN A 64 0.95 14.79 -4.09
CA GLN A 64 -0.34 14.49 -4.72
C GLN A 64 -1.15 13.40 -4.01
N ASN A 65 -2.48 13.57 -4.03
CA ASN A 65 -3.41 12.48 -3.75
C ASN A 65 -3.50 11.61 -5.00
N MET A 66 -3.30 10.30 -4.86
CA MET A 66 -3.52 9.33 -5.92
C MET A 66 -4.83 8.59 -5.65
N MET A 67 -5.82 8.84 -6.50
CA MET A 67 -7.00 7.99 -6.55
C MET A 67 -6.83 6.99 -7.68
N ALA A 68 -6.66 5.72 -7.32
CA ALA A 68 -6.71 4.64 -8.30
C ALA A 68 -8.11 4.61 -8.92
N LYS A 69 -8.17 4.64 -10.24
CA LYS A 69 -9.41 4.39 -10.98
C LYS A 69 -9.39 2.94 -11.45
N PRO A 70 -10.51 2.21 -11.38
CA PRO A 70 -10.62 0.92 -12.03
C PRO A 70 -10.34 1.09 -13.52
N ASP A 71 -9.28 0.46 -14.01
CA ASP A 71 -8.86 0.48 -15.40
C ASP A 71 -8.60 -0.95 -15.87
N ARG A 72 -9.15 -1.30 -17.04
CA ARG A 72 -9.08 -2.68 -17.55
C ARG A 72 -7.67 -3.05 -17.98
N ASP A 73 -6.95 -2.12 -18.59
CA ASP A 73 -5.61 -2.39 -19.14
C ASP A 73 -4.61 -2.52 -17.99
N ASP A 74 -4.73 -1.69 -16.95
CA ASP A 74 -3.95 -1.83 -15.71
C ASP A 74 -4.22 -3.17 -15.01
N LEU A 75 -5.49 -3.60 -14.92
CA LEU A 75 -5.84 -4.90 -14.32
C LEU A 75 -5.32 -6.08 -15.16
N ALA A 76 -5.38 -5.98 -16.49
CA ALA A 76 -4.83 -6.99 -17.39
C ALA A 76 -3.30 -7.07 -17.26
N PHE A 77 -2.63 -5.92 -17.13
CA PHE A 77 -1.20 -5.85 -16.87
C PHE A 77 -0.83 -6.53 -15.54
N LEU A 78 -1.55 -6.23 -14.46
CA LEU A 78 -1.34 -6.89 -13.16
C LEU A 78 -1.59 -8.39 -13.22
N ALA A 79 -2.63 -8.84 -13.94
CA ALA A 79 -2.90 -10.26 -14.15
C ALA A 79 -1.73 -10.96 -14.86
N GLY A 80 -1.16 -10.36 -15.91
CA GLY A 80 0.03 -10.89 -16.58
C GLY A 80 1.24 -11.00 -15.64
N LEU A 81 1.45 -10.02 -14.75
CA LEU A 81 2.52 -10.12 -13.75
C LEU A 81 2.31 -11.27 -12.75
N LEU A 82 1.07 -11.57 -12.38
CA LEU A 82 0.71 -12.70 -11.51
C LEU A 82 0.93 -14.03 -12.23
N GLU A 83 0.49 -14.14 -13.48
CA GLU A 83 0.67 -15.33 -14.33
C GLU A 83 2.16 -15.65 -14.54
N ASP A 84 2.95 -14.61 -14.82
CA ASP A 84 4.42 -14.71 -14.98
C ASP A 84 5.17 -14.89 -13.66
N ARG A 85 4.47 -14.91 -12.50
CA ARG A 85 5.03 -14.94 -11.14
C ARG A 85 6.03 -13.82 -10.83
N ARG A 86 5.97 -12.72 -11.60
CA ARG A 86 6.75 -11.49 -11.35
C ARG A 86 6.13 -10.64 -10.24
N LEU A 87 4.88 -10.90 -9.93
CA LEU A 87 4.15 -10.38 -8.78
C LEU A 87 3.56 -11.55 -8.01
N ALA A 88 3.73 -11.57 -6.69
CA ALA A 88 3.08 -12.52 -5.79
C ALA A 88 2.35 -11.74 -4.69
N PRO A 89 1.04 -11.94 -4.48
CA PRO A 89 0.34 -11.32 -3.37
C PRO A 89 0.83 -11.94 -2.07
N VAL A 90 1.10 -11.12 -1.06
CA VAL A 90 1.34 -11.62 0.29
C VAL A 90 -0.03 -11.92 0.92
N ILE A 91 -0.31 -13.19 1.14
CA ILE A 91 -1.55 -13.67 1.77
C ILE A 91 -1.24 -13.96 3.23
N ASP A 92 -1.97 -13.30 4.12
CA ASP A 92 -1.80 -13.49 5.56
C ASP A 92 -2.67 -14.65 6.05
N ARG A 93 -3.98 -14.60 5.77
CA ARG A 93 -4.96 -15.60 6.22
C ARG A 93 -6.08 -15.80 5.22
N CYS A 94 -6.66 -16.99 5.24
CA CYS A 94 -7.87 -17.34 4.51
C CYS A 94 -8.94 -17.77 5.52
N TYR A 95 -10.15 -17.25 5.35
CA TYR A 95 -11.33 -17.59 6.13
C TYR A 95 -12.39 -18.18 5.20
N PRO A 96 -13.17 -19.19 5.63
CA PRO A 96 -14.38 -19.56 4.91
C PRO A 96 -15.41 -18.43 4.96
N LEU A 97 -16.38 -18.46 4.04
CA LEU A 97 -17.38 -17.39 3.88
C LEU A 97 -18.23 -17.14 5.13
N ASP A 98 -18.57 -18.20 5.87
CA ASP A 98 -19.30 -18.13 7.13
C ASP A 98 -18.51 -17.47 8.27
N GLU A 99 -17.18 -17.44 8.18
CA GLU A 99 -16.28 -16.75 9.12
C GLU A 99 -15.94 -15.30 8.71
N THR A 100 -16.67 -14.68 7.77
CA THR A 100 -16.42 -13.30 7.33
C THR A 100 -16.37 -12.29 8.49
N ALA A 101 -17.19 -12.48 9.52
CA ALA A 101 -17.18 -11.61 10.69
C ALA A 101 -15.85 -11.68 11.47
N ASP A 102 -15.23 -12.86 11.54
CA ASP A 102 -13.92 -13.08 12.16
C ASP A 102 -12.81 -12.46 11.31
N ALA A 103 -12.88 -12.61 9.99
CA ALA A 103 -11.96 -11.98 9.05
C ALA A 103 -11.95 -10.45 9.20
N LEU A 104 -13.13 -9.83 9.27
CA LEU A 104 -13.26 -8.38 9.45
C LEU A 104 -12.75 -7.92 10.83
N ARG A 105 -13.01 -8.69 11.90
CA ARG A 105 -12.47 -8.40 13.24
C ARG A 105 -10.94 -8.47 13.25
N TYR A 106 -10.35 -9.48 12.60
CA TYR A 106 -8.90 -9.61 12.48
C TYR A 106 -8.26 -8.43 11.76
N VAL A 107 -8.82 -8.02 10.61
CA VAL A 107 -8.36 -6.84 9.86
C VAL A 107 -8.54 -5.56 10.68
N GLY A 108 -9.70 -5.38 11.31
CA GLY A 108 -10.02 -4.21 12.12
C GLY A 108 -9.12 -4.04 13.35
N ALA A 109 -8.57 -5.13 13.88
CA ALA A 109 -7.59 -5.10 14.97
C ALA A 109 -6.18 -4.65 14.52
N GLY A 110 -5.96 -4.44 13.22
CA GLY A 110 -4.68 -3.98 12.67
C GLY A 110 -3.57 -5.03 12.62
N HIS A 111 -3.90 -6.31 12.83
CA HIS A 111 -2.92 -7.41 12.83
C HIS A 111 -2.58 -7.94 11.43
N ALA A 112 -3.35 -7.56 10.41
CA ALA A 112 -3.19 -8.10 9.07
C ALA A 112 -1.84 -7.69 8.42
N ARG A 113 -1.05 -8.68 8.02
CA ARG A 113 0.25 -8.52 7.34
C ARG A 113 0.18 -9.00 5.89
N GLY A 114 -0.73 -8.41 5.13
CA GLY A 114 -0.99 -8.77 3.74
C GLY A 114 -2.48 -8.75 3.41
N LYS A 115 -2.89 -9.59 2.46
CA LYS A 115 -4.29 -9.78 2.11
C LYS A 115 -4.92 -10.87 2.97
N VAL A 116 -6.12 -10.58 3.46
CA VAL A 116 -7.02 -11.56 4.07
C VAL A 116 -8.03 -11.96 3.01
N ILE A 117 -8.17 -13.26 2.78
CA ILE A 117 -9.06 -13.81 1.75
C ILE A 117 -10.26 -14.46 2.42
N VAL A 118 -11.44 -14.24 1.85
CA VAL A 118 -12.65 -14.98 2.20
C VAL A 118 -12.97 -15.94 1.06
N VAL A 119 -13.07 -17.23 1.38
CA VAL A 119 -13.25 -18.31 0.40
C VAL A 119 -14.72 -18.73 0.37
N PRO A 120 -15.44 -18.56 -0.76
CA PRO A 120 -16.82 -19.03 -0.90
C PRO A 120 -16.90 -20.56 -0.93
N GLU A 121 -18.03 -21.12 -0.46
CA GLU A 121 -18.30 -22.55 -0.56
C GLU A 121 -18.33 -23.01 -2.02
N GLY A 122 -17.69 -24.14 -2.33
CA GLY A 122 -17.62 -24.70 -3.68
C GLY A 122 -16.53 -24.12 -4.58
N ALA A 123 -15.64 -23.26 -4.06
CA ALA A 123 -14.37 -23.00 -4.73
C ALA A 123 -13.51 -24.28 -4.67
N ASP A 124 -13.33 -24.94 -5.81
CA ASP A 124 -12.55 -26.18 -5.94
C ASP A 124 -11.19 -26.07 -5.24
N GLY A 125 -10.74 -27.18 -4.61
CA GLY A 125 -9.72 -27.28 -3.54
C GLY A 125 -8.30 -26.74 -3.79
N SER A 126 -8.10 -25.87 -4.77
CA SER A 126 -7.00 -24.92 -4.88
C SER A 126 -7.24 -23.67 -4.02
N ALA A 127 -7.66 -23.85 -2.75
CA ALA A 127 -7.80 -22.72 -1.84
C ALA A 127 -6.47 -21.94 -1.86
N PRO A 128 -6.50 -20.61 -2.10
CA PRO A 128 -5.29 -19.81 -2.17
C PRO A 128 -4.58 -19.98 -0.83
N THR A 129 -3.54 -20.79 -0.83
CA THR A 129 -2.79 -21.14 0.37
C THR A 129 -1.62 -20.18 0.46
N ALA A 130 -1.13 -19.93 1.67
CA ALA A 130 0.10 -19.17 1.89
C ALA A 130 1.28 -19.70 1.04
N ALA A 131 1.23 -20.97 0.60
CA ALA A 131 2.19 -21.59 -0.31
C ALA A 131 2.23 -20.99 -1.74
N HIS A 132 1.16 -20.36 -2.22
CA HIS A 132 1.17 -19.63 -3.50
C HIS A 132 1.75 -18.22 -3.38
N ALA A 133 2.14 -17.82 -2.16
CA ALA A 133 2.38 -16.44 -1.76
C ALA A 133 3.77 -16.24 -1.14
N ILE A 134 4.84 -16.80 -1.71
CA ILE A 134 6.21 -16.43 -1.29
C ILE A 134 7.15 -16.43 -2.50
N ALA A 135 7.60 -15.24 -2.92
CA ALA A 135 8.96 -15.08 -3.40
C ALA A 135 9.77 -14.58 -2.20
N GLU A 136 10.72 -15.39 -1.73
CA GLU A 136 11.58 -15.04 -0.61
C GLU A 136 12.32 -13.73 -0.91
N PRO A 137 12.54 -12.84 0.08
CA PRO A 137 13.34 -11.64 -0.09
C PRO A 137 14.81 -12.04 -0.20
N GLY A 138 15.21 -12.50 -1.39
CA GLY A 138 16.53 -13.02 -1.69
C GLY A 138 16.66 -13.68 -3.06
N ASP A 139 15.53 -13.99 -3.72
CA ASP A 139 15.53 -14.75 -4.99
C ASP A 139 15.17 -13.87 -6.21
N ARG A 140 15.93 -12.79 -6.41
CA ARG A 140 16.00 -12.09 -7.70
C ARG A 140 17.46 -12.04 -8.16
N PRO A 141 17.74 -12.28 -9.46
CA PRO A 141 19.08 -12.07 -10.03
C PRO A 141 19.51 -10.60 -10.00
#